data_AF-A0A7V2L7E0-F1
#
_entry.id   AF-A0A7V2L7E0-F1
#
_cell.length_a   1.000
_cell.length_b   1.000
_cell.length_c   1.000
_cell.angle_alpha   90.00
_cell.angle_beta   90.00
_cell.angle_gamma   90.00
#
_symmetry.space_group_name_H-M   'P 1'
#
loop_
_entity.id
_entity.type
_entity.pdbx_description
1 polymer ?
#
loop_
_entity_poly.entity_id
_entity_poly.type
_entity_poly.pdbx_seq_one_letter_code
_entity_poly.pdbx_strand_id
1 'polypeptide(L)' 'MNIAANLDRAAFHDPDHRAVSDGDRSVSFSGFRRNVNRMGSVLVIFGIYPDDHWPKVGQNLDK' A
#
# COMPACT_ATOMS: atom_id res chain seq x y z
N MET A 1 13.11 0.74 -8.15
CA MET A 1 11.80 0.19 -8.61
C MET A 1 10.71 0.89 -7.80
N ASN A 2 9.73 1.56 -8.44
CA ASN A 2 8.66 2.28 -7.75
C ASN A 2 7.41 1.38 -7.67
N ILE A 3 7.15 0.86 -6.46
CA ILE A 3 6.05 -0.09 -6.22
C ILE A 3 4.67 0.58 -6.42
N ALA A 4 4.55 1.86 -6.06
CA ALA A 4 3.30 2.61 -6.24
C ALA A 4 2.94 2.75 -7.72
N ALA A 5 3.91 3.08 -8.58
CA ALA A 5 3.69 3.19 -10.02
C ALA A 5 3.24 1.86 -10.67
N ASN A 6 3.78 0.73 -10.19
CA ASN A 6 3.35 -0.59 -10.66
C ASN A 6 1.92 -0.93 -10.21
N LEU A 7 1.54 -0.53 -8.99
CA LEU A 7 0.17 -0.68 -8.51
C LEU A 7 -0.81 0.17 -9.34
N ASP A 8 -0.45 1.41 -9.67
CA ASP A 8 -1.28 2.27 -10.52
C ASP A 8 -1.51 1.66 -11.91
N ARG A 9 -0.46 1.09 -12.49
CA ARG A 9 -0.54 0.37 -13.77
C ARG A 9 -1.45 -0.85 -13.68
N ALA A 10 -1.31 -1.69 -12.66
CA ALA A 10 -2.16 -2.86 -12.48
C ALA A 10 -3.62 -2.46 -12.26
N ALA A 11 -3.87 -1.44 -11.43
CA ALA A 11 -5.22 -0.92 -11.18
C ALA A 11 -5.85 -0.23 -12.40
N PHE A 12 -5.04 0.20 -13.38
CA PHE A 12 -5.55 0.73 -14.64
C PHE A 12 -5.91 -0.39 -15.63
N HIS A 13 -5.05 -1.39 -15.80
CA HIS A 13 -5.26 -2.46 -16.78
C HIS A 13 -6.25 -3.52 -16.29
N ASP A 14 -6.20 -3.88 -15.01
CA ASP A 14 -6.96 -5.00 -14.43
C ASP A 14 -7.64 -4.58 -13.11
N PRO A 15 -8.55 -3.59 -13.13
CA PRO A 15 -9.08 -2.93 -11.93
C PRO A 15 -9.83 -3.88 -10.98
N ASP A 16 -10.52 -4.89 -11.52
CA ASP A 16 -11.33 -5.84 -10.75
C ASP A 16 -10.57 -7.13 -10.41
N HIS A 17 -9.36 -7.29 -10.95
CA HIS A 17 -8.53 -8.45 -10.64
C HIS A 17 -8.07 -8.37 -9.17
N ARG A 18 -8.07 -9.53 -8.51
CA ARG A 18 -7.66 -9.67 -7.11
C ARG A 18 -6.19 -9.30 -6.90
N ALA A 19 -5.93 -8.29 -6.07
CA ALA A 19 -4.58 -7.85 -5.72
C ALA A 19 -4.04 -8.56 -4.46
N VAL A 20 -4.89 -8.70 -3.44
CA VAL A 20 -4.54 -9.31 -2.15
C VAL A 20 -5.71 -10.16 -1.66
N SER A 21 -5.40 -11.29 -1.02
CA SER A 21 -6.33 -12.13 -0.29
C SER A 21 -5.83 -12.39 1.12
N ASP A 22 -6.74 -12.35 2.10
CA ASP A 22 -6.52 -12.72 3.49
C ASP A 22 -7.71 -13.55 3.98
N GLY A 23 -7.51 -14.86 4.10
CA GLY A 23 -8.59 -15.83 4.28
C GLY A 23 -9.67 -15.70 3.19
N ASP A 24 -10.92 -15.53 3.62
CA ASP A 24 -12.08 -15.36 2.74
C ASP A 24 -12.23 -13.94 2.17
N ARG A 25 -11.41 -12.99 2.64
CA ARG A 25 -11.46 -11.61 2.17
C ARG A 25 -10.52 -11.43 1.00
N SER A 26 -10.97 -10.69 0.00
CA SER A 26 -10.12 -10.28 -1.09
C SER A 26 -10.39 -8.84 -1.48
N VAL A 27 -9.37 -8.18 -1.99
CA VAL A 27 -9.46 -6.80 -2.51
C VAL A 27 -8.94 -6.78 -3.94
N SER A 28 -9.64 -6.05 -4.81
CA SER A 28 -9.21 -5.83 -6.19
C SER A 28 -8.06 -4.82 -6.27
N PHE A 29 -7.36 -4.73 -7.40
CA PHE A 29 -6.32 -3.71 -7.60
C PHE A 29 -6.85 -2.28 -7.45
N SER A 30 -8.04 -1.99 -7.97
CA SER A 30 -8.68 -0.68 -7.80
C SER A 30 -8.99 -0.37 -6.32
N GLY A 31 -9.50 -1.35 -5.58
CA GLY A 31 -9.76 -1.24 -4.15
C GLY A 31 -8.48 -1.06 -3.34
N PHE A 32 -7.44 -1.82 -3.68
CA PHE A 32 -6.14 -1.74 -3.01
C PHE A 32 -5.47 -0.38 -3.25
N ARG A 33 -5.43 0.11 -4.51
CA ARG A 33 -4.93 1.46 -4.84
C ARG A 33 -5.64 2.54 -4.04
N ARG A 34 -6.97 2.47 -3.94
CA ARG A 34 -7.76 3.45 -3.17
C ARG A 34 -7.38 3.45 -1.69
N ASN A 35 -7.20 2.27 -1.09
CA ASN A 35 -6.81 2.14 0.31
C ASN A 35 -5.39 2.68 0.54
N VAL A 36 -4.43 2.31 -0.30
CA VAL A 36 -3.04 2.78 -0.22
C VAL A 36 -2.95 4.29 -0.40
N ASN A 37 -3.65 4.87 -1.38
CA ASN A 37 -3.63 6.33 -1.59
C ASN A 37 -4.27 7.08 -0.43
N ARG A 38 -5.33 6.53 0.18
CA ARG A 38 -5.93 7.11 1.39
C ARG A 38 -4.94 7.07 2.55
N MET A 39 -4.27 5.95 2.77
CA MET A 39 -3.24 5.84 3.81
C MET A 39 -2.08 6.82 3.54
N GLY A 40 -1.53 6.85 2.32
CA GLY A 40 -0.47 7.78 1.93
C GLY A 40 -0.85 9.24 2.17
N SER A 41 -2.09 9.63 1.85
CA SER A 41 -2.59 10.98 2.13
C SER A 41 -2.59 11.30 3.63
N VAL A 42 -2.99 10.33 4.46
CA VAL A 42 -2.95 10.47 5.92
C VAL A 42 -1.50 10.58 6.43
N LEU A 43 -0.57 9.77 5.91
CA LEU A 43 0.85 9.85 6.29
C LEU A 43 1.44 11.23 5.97
N VAL A 44 1.12 11.80 4.81
CA VAL A 44 1.55 13.16 4.43
C VAL A 44 0.99 14.20 5.40
N ILE A 45 -0.27 14.07 5.83
CA ILE A 45 -0.86 14.95 6.86
C ILE A 45 -0.09 14.86 8.19
N PHE A 46 0.44 13.68 8.53
CA PHE A 46 1.29 13.47 9.70
C PHE A 46 2.76 13.88 9.48
N GLY A 47 3.09 14.48 8.32
CA GLY A 47 4.44 14.97 8.01
C GLY A 47 5.41 13.89 7.56
N ILE A 48 4.91 12.70 7.17
CA ILE A 48 5.73 11.63 6.59
C ILE A 48 5.62 11.71 5.06
N TYR A 49 6.75 11.98 4.43
CA TYR A 49 6.88 12.14 2.98
C TYR A 49 7.48 10.89 2.32
N PRO A 50 7.35 10.71 0.99
CA PRO A 50 7.81 9.50 0.28
C PRO A 50 9.29 9.16 0.46
N ASP A 51 10.14 10.16 0.73
CA ASP A 51 11.57 10.00 0.94
C ASP A 51 11.94 9.87 2.44
N ASP A 52 10.96 9.98 3.33
CA ASP A 52 11.20 9.80 4.77
C ASP A 52 11.42 8.33 5.09
N HIS A 53 12.52 8.06 5.77
CA HIS A 53 12.81 6.73 6.28
C HIS A 53 12.03 6.47 7.57
N TRP A 54 11.01 5.62 7.48
CA TRP A 54 10.35 5.08 8.67
C TRP A 54 11.27 4.04 9.35
N PRO A 55 11.42 4.05 10.68
CA PRO A 55 12.10 2.97 11.37
C PRO A 55 11.28 1.69 11.18
N LYS A 56 11.91 0.63 10.66
CA LYS A 56 11.29 -0.68 10.47
C LYS A 56 10.80 -1.22 11.81
N VAL A 57 9.55 -0.95 12.17
CA VAL A 57 8.92 -1.58 13.34
C VAL A 57 8.56 -3.00 12.92
N GLY A 58 9.32 -3.97 13.41
CA GLY A 58 9.06 -5.39 13.12
C GLY A 58 10.26 -6.33 13.11
N GLN A 59 11.38 -6.02 13.76
CA GLN A 59 12.39 -7.04 14.08
C GLN A 59 12.78 -6.99 15.56
N ASN A 60 12.25 -7.98 16.30
CA ASN A 60 12.67 -8.48 17.61
C ASN A 60 12.92 -7.45 18.74
N LEU A 61 11.91 -7.28 19.58
CA LEU A 61 12.10 -6.97 20.99
C LEU A 61 12.01 -8.28 21.78
N ASP A 62 13.01 -9.15 21.60
CA ASP A 62 13.37 -10.16 22.59
C ASP A 62 14.83 -9.88 22.99
N LYS A 63 14.97 -9.27 24.18
CA LYS A 63 16.16 -9.36 25.02
C LYS A 63 15.70 -9.82 26.39
#